data_AF-A0AAE9DH19-F1
#
_entry.id   AF-A0AAE9DH19-F1
#
_cell.length_a   1.000
_cell.length_b   1.000
_cell.length_c   1.000
_cell.angle_alpha   90.00
_cell.angle_beta   90.00
_cell.angle_gamma   90.00
#
_symmetry.space_group_name_H-M   'P 1'
#
loop_
_entity.id
_entity.type
_entity.pdbx_description
1 polymer ?
#
loop_
_entity_poly.entity_id
_entity_poly.type
_entity_poly.pdbx_seq_one_letter_code
_entity_poly.pdbx_strand_id
1 'polypeptide(L)'
;MLATMTVDEHDQCLQKCAEKPRCKAVNFFHPFAYQEKGFCELLTEGQLDNPSLMRPFRKATYYEKIRCRELDDVEDVEETPVATASGSDITEKLPEDVVREKKIDMSKLMKKLSAKVKEFNGASGGFRAAR
;
A
#
# COMPACT_ATOMS: atom_id res chain seq x y z
N MET A 1 2.80 -3.07 15.45
CA MET A 1 3.94 -3.62 14.66
C MET A 1 3.59 -5.07 14.30
N LEU A 2 3.75 -5.46 13.04
CA LEU A 2 3.41 -6.80 12.54
C LEU A 2 4.64 -7.74 12.54
N ALA A 3 5.76 -7.27 11.98
CA ALA A 3 7.00 -8.02 11.87
C ALA A 3 8.17 -7.09 11.57
N THR A 4 9.38 -7.55 11.84
CA THR A 4 10.62 -6.84 11.49
C THR A 4 11.61 -7.79 10.83
N MET A 5 12.50 -7.24 9.99
CA MET A 5 13.49 -8.04 9.26
C MET A 5 14.64 -7.19 8.75
N THR A 6 15.78 -7.83 8.50
CA THR A 6 16.88 -7.23 7.74
C THR A 6 16.75 -7.60 6.27
N VAL A 7 17.03 -6.63 5.39
CA VAL A 7 16.92 -6.78 3.93
C VAL A 7 18.09 -6.08 3.26
N ASP A 8 18.39 -6.49 2.03
CA ASP A 8 19.38 -5.80 1.22
C ASP A 8 18.76 -4.56 0.54
N GLU A 9 17.50 -4.66 0.11
CA GLU A 9 16.78 -3.61 -0.61
C GLU A 9 15.35 -3.42 -0.09
N HIS A 10 14.79 -2.22 -0.25
CA HIS A 10 13.45 -1.89 0.27
C HIS A 10 12.32 -2.68 -0.38
N ASP A 11 12.49 -3.16 -1.63
CA ASP A 11 11.47 -3.90 -2.35
C ASP A 11 11.12 -5.23 -1.68
N GLN A 12 12.09 -5.86 -1.01
CA GLN A 12 11.87 -7.07 -0.22
C GLN A 12 10.87 -6.83 0.92
N CYS A 13 10.82 -5.60 1.45
CA CYS A 13 9.89 -5.23 2.51
C CYS A 13 8.49 -5.00 1.98
N LEU A 14 8.38 -4.40 0.79
CA LEU A 14 7.10 -4.23 0.11
C LEU A 14 6.50 -5.58 -0.28
N GLN A 15 7.31 -6.50 -0.80
CA GLN A 15 6.87 -7.85 -1.15
C GLN A 15 6.36 -8.61 0.08
N LYS A 16 7.14 -8.64 1.16
CA LYS A 16 6.73 -9.31 2.40
C LYS A 16 5.56 -8.62 3.11
N CYS A 17 5.35 -7.33 2.87
CA CYS A 17 4.12 -6.65 3.28
C CYS A 17 2.93 -7.12 2.46
N ALA A 18 3.07 -7.19 1.13
CA ALA A 18 1.99 -7.60 0.23
C ALA A 18 1.51 -9.05 0.48
N GLU A 19 2.42 -9.93 0.89
CA GLU A 19 2.12 -11.31 1.33
C GLU A 19 1.31 -11.37 2.63
N LYS A 20 1.28 -10.29 3.41
CA LYS A 20 0.59 -10.22 4.70
C LYS A 20 -0.65 -9.34 4.61
N PRO A 21 -1.87 -9.89 4.66
CA PRO A 21 -3.10 -9.13 4.44
C PRO A 21 -3.33 -8.04 5.50
N ARG A 22 -2.73 -8.19 6.68
CA ARG A 22 -2.81 -7.21 7.78
C ARG A 22 -1.79 -6.09 7.69
N CYS A 23 -0.85 -6.15 6.74
CA CYS A 23 0.15 -5.11 6.55
C CYS A 23 -0.47 -3.89 5.87
N LYS A 24 -0.21 -2.68 6.39
CA LYS A 24 -0.73 -1.43 5.84
C LYS A 24 0.36 -0.41 5.50
N ALA A 25 1.48 -0.48 6.21
CA ALA A 25 2.61 0.41 6.03
C ALA A 25 3.95 -0.30 6.32
N VAL A 26 5.03 0.27 5.78
CA VAL A 26 6.41 -0.20 5.96
C VAL A 26 7.30 0.99 6.34
N ASN A 27 8.13 0.80 7.37
CA ASN A 27 9.29 1.65 7.60
C ASN A 27 10.54 0.91 7.10
N PHE A 28 11.26 1.49 6.15
CA PHE A 28 12.57 1.03 5.71
C PHE A 28 13.65 1.96 6.26
N PHE A 29 14.52 1.41 7.10
CA PHE A 29 15.67 2.09 7.65
C PHE A 29 16.88 1.73 6.80
N HIS A 30 17.46 2.74 6.15
CA HIS A 30 18.59 2.53 5.25
C HIS A 30 19.79 1.98 6.03
N PRO A 31 20.62 1.15 5.38
CA PRO A 31 21.85 0.67 5.97
C PRO A 31 22.72 1.83 6.48
N PHE A 32 23.34 1.64 7.65
CA PHE A 32 24.30 2.58 8.22
C PHE A 32 25.72 2.21 7.82
N ALA A 33 26.69 3.11 8.02
CA ALA A 33 28.08 2.91 7.56
C ALA A 33 28.75 1.57 7.96
N TYR A 34 28.27 0.90 9.03
CA TYR A 34 28.77 -0.41 9.49
C TYR A 34 27.77 -1.56 9.34
N GLN A 35 26.55 -1.28 8.91
CA GLN A 35 25.53 -2.28 8.62
C GLN A 35 25.27 -2.25 7.12
N GLU A 36 25.67 -3.29 6.41
CA GLU A 36 25.49 -3.38 4.96
C GLU A 36 24.02 -3.57 4.56
N LYS A 37 23.21 -4.11 5.48
CA LYS A 37 21.78 -4.37 5.27
C LYS A 37 20.91 -3.28 5.87
N GLY A 38 19.81 -3.00 5.18
CA GLY A 38 18.73 -2.19 5.72
C GLY A 38 17.87 -2.99 6.69
N PHE A 39 17.02 -2.27 7.42
CA PHE A 39 16.09 -2.85 8.38
C PHE A 39 14.67 -2.43 8.04
N CYS A 40 13.72 -3.36 8.15
CA CYS A 40 12.32 -3.13 7.84
C CYS A 40 11.41 -3.43 9.01
N GLU A 41 10.41 -2.58 9.16
CA GLU A 41 9.32 -2.71 10.13
C GLU A 41 7.99 -2.68 9.37
N LEU A 42 7.28 -3.80 9.42
CA LEU A 42 5.94 -3.98 8.86
C LEU A 42 4.91 -3.54 9.89
N LEU A 43 3.92 -2.77 9.48
CA LEU A 43 2.94 -2.15 10.38
C LEU A 43 1.51 -2.55 10.00
N THR A 44 0.66 -2.72 11.02
CA THR A 44 -0.78 -3.02 10.88
C THR A 44 -1.64 -1.77 10.73
N GLU A 45 -1.04 -0.60 10.91
CA GLU A 45 -1.66 0.72 10.93
C GLU A 45 -0.91 1.66 9.99
N GLY A 46 -1.59 2.71 9.52
CA GLY A 46 -0.93 3.77 8.77
C GLY A 46 -0.01 4.59 9.66
N GLN A 47 0.92 5.31 9.05
CA GLN A 47 1.83 6.18 9.79
C GLN A 47 1.20 7.53 10.12
N LEU A 48 0.25 7.98 9.29
CA LEU A 48 -0.55 9.17 9.58
C LEU A 48 -1.45 8.97 10.81
N ASP A 49 -1.88 7.74 11.05
CA ASP A 49 -2.70 7.38 12.20
C ASP A 49 -1.90 7.42 13.51
N ASN A 50 -0.58 7.26 13.44
CA ASN A 50 0.28 7.22 14.62
C ASN A 50 1.69 7.80 14.34
N PRO A 51 1.84 9.12 14.33
CA PRO A 51 3.12 9.78 14.05
C PRO A 51 4.20 9.46 15.09
N SER A 52 3.86 8.91 16.27
CA SER A 52 4.86 8.43 17.23
C SER A 52 5.65 7.21 16.73
N LEU A 53 5.12 6.47 15.75
CA LEU A 53 5.82 5.36 15.09
C LEU A 53 6.89 5.84 14.09
N MET A 54 6.88 7.13 13.73
CA MET A 54 7.89 7.74 12.88
C MET A 54 9.15 8.01 13.70
N ARG A 55 9.93 6.96 13.96
CA ARG A 55 11.17 7.08 14.73
C ARG A 55 12.15 8.01 13.99
N PRO A 56 12.83 8.93 14.69
CA PRO A 56 13.82 9.81 14.08
C PRO A 56 15.08 9.02 13.69
N PHE A 57 15.04 8.40 12.52
CA PHE A 57 16.20 7.76 11.92
C PHE A 57 16.88 8.72 10.95
N ARG A 58 18.23 8.68 10.92
CA ARG A 58 19.03 9.55 10.05
C ARG A 58 18.67 9.40 8.56
N LYS A 59 18.22 8.21 8.16
CA LYS A 59 17.75 7.92 6.80
C LYS A 59 16.71 6.79 6.84
N ALA A 60 15.44 7.16 6.79
CA ALA A 60 14.33 6.22 6.70
C ALA A 60 13.43 6.57 5.50
N THR A 61 12.82 5.56 4.92
CA THR A 61 11.81 5.68 3.88
C THR A 61 10.55 4.99 4.36
N TYR A 62 9.44 5.65 4.10
CA TYR A 62 8.17 5.37 4.73
C TYR A 62 7.15 5.11 3.63
N TYR A 63 6.58 3.92 3.62
CA TYR A 63 5.63 3.49 2.60
C TYR A 63 4.26 3.27 3.23
N GLU A 64 3.22 3.80 2.59
CA GLU A 64 1.83 3.73 3.04
C GLU A 64 0.91 3.34 1.88
N LYS A 65 -0.30 2.88 2.19
CA LYS A 65 -1.32 2.46 1.20
C LYS A 65 -0.81 1.36 0.27
N ILE A 66 -0.02 0.44 0.84
CA ILE A 66 0.50 -0.73 0.13
C ILE A 66 -0.69 -1.63 -0.22
N ARG A 67 -0.80 -2.03 -1.49
CA ARG A 67 -1.83 -2.97 -1.95
C ARG A 67 -1.44 -4.37 -1.50
N CYS A 68 -2.00 -4.81 -0.39
CA CYS A 68 -1.78 -6.16 0.13
C CYS A 68 -2.87 -7.10 -0.36
N ARG A 69 -2.56 -8.41 -0.39
CA ARG A 69 -3.52 -9.44 -0.77
C ARG A 69 -4.75 -9.37 0.16
N GLU A 70 -5.95 -9.39 -0.40
CA GLU A 70 -7.18 -9.27 0.40
C GLU A 70 -7.39 -10.55 1.21
N LEU A 71 -8.01 -10.43 2.40
CA LEU A 71 -8.29 -11.58 3.27
C LEU A 71 -9.25 -12.60 2.63
N ASP A 72 -9.93 -12.22 1.56
CA ASP A 72 -10.81 -13.12 0.81
C ASP A 72 -10.04 -14.04 -0.16
N ASP A 73 -8.75 -13.80 -0.39
CA ASP A 73 -7.87 -14.59 -1.27
C ASP A 73 -6.98 -15.61 -0.53
N VAL A 74 -7.13 -15.74 0.79
CA VAL A 74 -6.36 -16.70 1.61
C VAL A 74 -7.18 -17.96 1.87
N GLU A 75 -7.10 -18.93 0.96
CA GLU A 75 -7.18 -20.32 1.39
C GLU A 75 -5.97 -20.56 2.31
N ASP A 76 -6.25 -20.99 3.52
CA ASP A 76 -5.31 -21.19 4.62
C ASP A 76 -4.25 -22.26 4.23
N VAL A 77 -3.18 -21.84 3.55
CA VAL A 77 -2.02 -22.70 3.35
C VAL A 77 -1.14 -22.56 4.58
N GLU A 78 -1.52 -23.29 5.62
CA GLU A 78 -0.66 -23.51 6.79
C GLU A 78 0.71 -24.03 6.32
N GLU A 79 1.77 -23.34 6.75
CA GLU A 79 3.15 -23.73 6.52
C GLU A 79 3.42 -25.11 7.14
N THR A 80 3.40 -26.16 6.31
CA THR A 80 4.01 -27.45 6.64
C THR A 80 5.41 -27.50 6.02
N PRO A 81 6.48 -27.74 6.80
CA PRO A 81 7.82 -27.85 6.25
C PRO A 81 8.05 -29.29 5.78
N VAL A 82 8.13 -29.51 4.47
CA VAL A 82 8.69 -30.77 3.94
C VAL A 82 9.70 -30.48 2.83
N ALA A 83 10.90 -31.00 3.06
CA ALA A 83 12.07 -30.93 2.22
C ALA A 83 11.91 -31.69 0.89
N THR A 84 12.73 -31.27 -0.08
CA THR A 84 13.29 -32.05 -1.21
C THR A 84 12.33 -32.69 -2.22
N ALA A 85 12.32 -32.20 -3.46
CA ALA A 85 12.82 -32.95 -4.61
C ALA A 85 12.83 -32.09 -5.89
N SER A 86 13.95 -32.17 -6.59
CA SER A 86 14.18 -31.76 -7.97
C SER A 86 13.17 -32.43 -8.92
N GLY A 87 12.66 -31.69 -9.91
CA GLY A 87 11.86 -32.24 -10.99
C GLY A 87 11.27 -31.15 -11.86
N SER A 88 11.99 -30.77 -12.92
CA SER A 88 11.47 -29.97 -14.03
C SER A 88 10.28 -30.68 -14.67
N ASP A 89 9.14 -30.03 -14.76
CA ASP A 89 8.18 -30.30 -15.82
C ASP A 89 7.44 -29.01 -16.18
N ILE A 90 7.72 -28.53 -17.39
CA ILE A 90 7.08 -27.39 -18.03
C ILE A 90 5.76 -27.95 -18.58
N THR A 91 4.63 -27.55 -18.01
CA THR A 91 3.33 -27.75 -18.66
C THR A 91 2.54 -26.47 -18.59
N GLU A 92 2.25 -25.95 -19.77
CA GLU A 92 1.42 -24.80 -20.05
C GLU A 92 0.09 -24.86 -19.30
N LYS A 93 -0.30 -23.71 -18.74
CA LYS A 93 -1.68 -23.21 -18.79
C LYS A 93 -1.69 -21.72 -18.46
N LEU A 94 -1.85 -20.90 -19.50
CA LEU A 94 -2.36 -19.54 -19.35
C LEU A 94 -3.72 -19.59 -18.63
N PRO A 95 -3.96 -18.74 -17.62
CA PRO A 95 -5.30 -18.28 -17.32
C PRO A 95 -5.57 -17.01 -18.15
N GLU A 96 -6.60 -17.08 -18.98
CA GLU A 96 -7.22 -15.93 -19.64
C GLU A 96 -7.70 -14.94 -18.58
N ASP A 97 -7.00 -13.81 -18.46
CA ASP A 97 -7.41 -12.72 -17.58
C ASP A 97 -8.57 -11.95 -18.24
N VAL A 98 -9.76 -12.19 -17.71
CA VAL A 98 -11.00 -11.48 -18.02
C VAL A 98 -10.80 -10.00 -17.67
N VAL A 99 -10.55 -9.19 -18.70
CA VAL A 99 -10.52 -7.73 -18.62
C VAL A 99 -11.90 -7.23 -18.16
N ARG A 100 -12.08 -7.06 -16.85
CA ARG A 100 -13.24 -6.37 -16.29
C ARG A 100 -12.96 -4.87 -16.32
N GLU A 101 -13.14 -4.26 -17.49
CA GLU A 101 -13.14 -2.79 -17.64
C GLU A 101 -14.23 -2.19 -16.73
N LYS A 102 -13.86 -1.70 -15.55
CA LYS A 102 -14.70 -0.74 -14.83
C LYS A 102 -14.59 0.58 -15.58
N LYS A 103 -15.44 0.79 -16.61
CA LYS A 103 -15.66 2.11 -17.22
C LYS A 103 -16.09 3.07 -16.11
N ILE A 104 -15.15 3.87 -15.63
CA ILE A 104 -15.46 4.99 -14.76
C ILE A 104 -16.21 5.99 -15.63
N ASP A 105 -17.51 6.11 -15.40
CA ASP A 105 -18.40 7.04 -16.11
C ASP A 105 -18.01 8.49 -15.76
N MET A 106 -17.12 9.06 -16.58
CA MET A 106 -16.65 10.45 -16.50
C MET A 106 -17.81 11.46 -16.55
N SER A 107 -18.96 11.08 -17.12
CA SER A 107 -20.15 11.92 -17.20
C SER A 107 -20.78 12.18 -15.83
N LYS A 108 -20.62 11.25 -14.88
CA LYS A 108 -21.15 11.40 -13.51
C LYS A 108 -20.26 12.31 -12.65
N LEU A 109 -18.95 12.34 -12.91
CA LEU A 109 -18.00 13.25 -12.26
C LEU A 109 -18.15 14.69 -12.77
N MET A 110 -18.27 14.88 -14.09
CA MET A 110 -18.47 16.22 -14.67
C MET A 110 -19.79 16.86 -14.21
N LYS A 111 -20.86 16.08 -14.05
CA LYS A 111 -22.13 16.57 -13.47
C LYS A 111 -21.97 17.05 -12.02
N LYS A 112 -21.20 16.34 -11.18
CA LYS A 112 -20.93 16.75 -9.79
C LYS A 112 -20.08 18.02 -9.70
N LEU A 113 -19.09 18.18 -10.58
CA LEU A 113 -18.28 19.40 -10.67
C LEU A 113 -19.11 20.59 -11.12
N SER A 114 -19.94 20.43 -12.15
CA SER A 114 -20.80 21.50 -12.67
C SER A 114 -21.82 21.99 -11.64
N ALA A 115 -22.42 21.08 -10.86
CA ALA A 115 -23.33 21.43 -9.78
C ALA A 115 -22.62 22.27 -8.69
N LYS A 116 -21.40 21.88 -8.32
CA LYS A 116 -20.62 22.56 -7.27
C LYS A 116 -20.08 23.93 -7.70
N VAL A 117 -19.76 24.11 -8.99
CA VAL A 117 -19.39 25.41 -9.57
C VAL A 117 -20.58 26.37 -9.63
N LYS A 118 -21.80 25.88 -9.92
CA LYS A 118 -23.02 26.70 -9.85
C LYS A 118 -23.33 27.16 -8.44
N GLU A 119 -23.05 26.34 -7.43
CA GLU A 119 -23.20 26.72 -6.02
C GLU A 119 -22.23 27.84 -5.62
N PHE A 120 -21.00 27.81 -6.13
CA PHE A 120 -20.00 28.84 -5.86
C PHE A 120 -20.26 30.16 -6.60
N ASN A 121 -20.75 30.10 -7.85
CA ASN A 121 -21.10 31.30 -8.64
C ASN A 121 -22.49 31.86 -8.29
N GLY A 122 -23.37 31.06 -7.68
CA GLY A 122 -24.68 31.48 -7.18
C GLY A 122 -24.62 32.25 -5.86
N ALA A 123 -23.50 32.20 -5.14
CA ALA A 123 -23.29 32.92 -3.87
C ALA A 123 -22.67 34.32 -4.06
N SER A 124 -22.97 35.00 -5.18
CA SER A 124 -22.71 36.44 -5.36
C SER A 124 -23.72 37.30 -4.59
N GLY A 125 -23.86 37.04 -3.30
CA GLY A 125 -24.84 37.67 -2.44
C GLY A 125 -24.38 37.79 -0.99
N GLY A 126 -23.51 38.78 -0.71
CA GLY A 126 -23.52 39.46 0.58
C GLY A 126 -22.33 39.25 1.52
N PHE A 127 -21.12 39.65 1.12
CA PHE A 127 -20.17 40.18 2.11
C PHE A 127 -20.47 41.67 2.29
N ARG A 128 -21.27 42.00 3.32
CA ARG A 128 -21.35 43.37 3.81
C ARG A 128 -19.98 43.72 4.40
N ALA A 129 -19.25 44.60 3.72
CA ALA A 129 -18.08 45.27 4.29
C ALA A 129 -18.53 46.04 5.54
N ALA A 130 -18.01 45.64 6.71
CA ALA A 130 -18.12 46.43 7.92
C ALA A 130 -17.20 47.66 7.77
N ARG A 131 -17.77 48.84 7.99
CA ARG A 131 -17.05 50.10 8.21
C ARG A 131 -16.44 50.11 9.60
#